data_AF-A0A7S2H5K6-F1
#
_entry.id   AF-A0A7S2H5K6-F1
#
_cell.length_a   1.000
_cell.length_b   1.000
_cell.length_c   1.000
_cell.angle_alpha   90.00
_cell.angle_beta   90.00
_cell.angle_gamma   90.00
#
_symmetry.space_group_name_H-M   'P 1'
#
loop_
_entity.id
_entity.type
_entity.pdbx_description
1 polymer ?
#
loop_
_entity_poly.entity_id
_entity_poly.type
_entity_poly.pdbx_seq_one_letter_code
_entity_poly.pdbx_strand_id
1 'polypeptide(L)'
;HLRAPAGAGKTFVALHWVLDALQAEPSARALFVARNEALACFAASWLGKRVRGGRRRRELLARLHLLYEPFDEGVREVAVRDGCVVMKARDAAAGGEAVAAPAYALVVVDEAHHLYSDPVARSLVEGQVTAGCTRRLLLSDISQSLGRGVAYPEGLREVVLSEVVRCSKRI
;
A
#
# COMPACT_ATOMS: atom_id res chain seq x y z
N HIS A 1 7.68 -3.11 10.74
CA HIS A 1 7.02 -4.37 10.31
C HIS A 1 5.89 -4.69 11.26
N LEU A 2 4.65 -4.66 10.79
CA LEU A 2 3.45 -4.99 11.55
C LEU A 2 3.09 -6.47 11.32
N ARG A 3 3.16 -7.27 12.37
CA ARG A 3 2.78 -8.69 12.35
C ARG A 3 1.52 -8.88 13.15
N ALA A 4 0.55 -9.62 12.61
CA ALA A 4 -0.65 -9.97 13.36
C ALA A 4 -1.30 -11.21 12.76
N PRO A 5 -2.16 -11.93 13.49
CA PRO A 5 -3.03 -12.95 12.91
C PRO A 5 -3.92 -12.40 11.79
N ALA A 6 -4.41 -13.29 10.93
CA ALA A 6 -5.43 -12.95 9.95
C ALA A 6 -6.68 -12.39 10.68
N GLY A 7 -7.31 -11.37 10.12
CA GLY A 7 -8.49 -10.73 10.74
C GLY A 7 -8.20 -9.75 11.89
N ALA A 8 -6.95 -9.55 12.30
CA ALA A 8 -6.56 -8.57 13.33
C ALA A 8 -6.63 -7.10 12.87
N GLY A 9 -7.05 -6.83 11.65
CA GLY A 9 -7.27 -5.47 11.16
C GLY A 9 -6.01 -4.71 10.74
N LYS A 10 -4.90 -5.40 10.44
CA LYS A 10 -3.63 -4.80 9.98
C LYS A 10 -3.83 -3.79 8.84
N THR A 11 -4.58 -4.17 7.81
CA THR A 11 -4.88 -3.31 6.66
C THR A 11 -5.61 -2.04 7.12
N PHE A 12 -6.54 -2.10 8.08
CA PHE A 12 -7.23 -0.91 8.57
C PHE A 12 -6.28 0.04 9.31
N VAL A 13 -5.40 -0.49 10.17
CA VAL A 13 -4.37 0.32 10.85
C VAL A 13 -3.47 1.00 9.82
N ALA A 14 -3.04 0.27 8.80
CA ALA A 14 -2.23 0.81 7.72
C ALA A 14 -2.95 1.89 6.91
N LEU A 15 -4.23 1.69 6.57
CA LEU A 15 -5.02 2.67 5.85
C LEU A 15 -5.25 3.95 6.67
N HIS A 16 -5.34 3.84 8.00
CA HIS A 16 -5.34 5.02 8.87
C HIS A 16 -4.01 5.78 8.76
N TRP A 17 -2.86 5.10 8.77
CA TRP A 17 -1.56 5.78 8.60
C TRP A 17 -1.39 6.40 7.21
N VAL A 18 -1.91 5.76 6.16
CA VAL A 18 -1.95 6.35 4.81
C VAL A 18 -2.80 7.61 4.80
N LEU A 19 -3.99 7.56 5.40
CA LEU A 19 -4.87 8.72 5.49
C LEU A 19 -4.19 9.87 6.23
N ASP A 20 -3.59 9.60 7.38
CA ASP A 20 -2.90 10.60 8.19
C ASP A 20 -1.71 11.20 7.43
N ALA A 21 -0.90 10.38 6.77
CA ALA A 21 0.23 10.85 5.96
C ALA A 21 -0.22 11.77 4.82
N LEU A 22 -1.29 11.41 4.12
CA LEU A 22 -1.82 12.22 3.02
C LEU A 22 -2.53 13.49 3.53
N GLN A 23 -3.08 13.50 4.75
CA GLN A 23 -3.73 14.68 5.33
C GLN A 23 -2.74 15.66 5.97
N ALA A 24 -1.65 15.16 6.54
CA ALA A 24 -0.64 16.00 7.20
C ALA A 24 0.13 16.88 6.20
N GLU A 25 0.46 16.35 5.02
CA GLU A 25 1.24 17.05 4.00
C GLU A 25 0.51 17.00 2.64
N PRO A 26 0.03 18.14 2.11
CA PRO A 26 -0.67 18.19 0.82
C PRO A 26 0.14 17.70 -0.38
N SER A 27 1.48 17.81 -0.33
CA SER A 27 2.37 17.34 -1.40
C SER A 27 2.74 15.85 -1.26
N ALA A 28 2.47 15.23 -0.12
CA ALA A 28 2.87 13.86 0.15
C ALA A 28 2.09 12.88 -0.73
N ARG A 29 2.80 11.86 -1.22
CA ARG A 29 2.24 10.71 -1.93
C ARG A 29 2.46 9.45 -1.12
N ALA A 30 1.52 8.52 -1.23
CA ALA A 30 1.60 7.21 -0.62
C ALA A 30 1.43 6.11 -1.67
N LEU A 31 2.19 5.03 -1.54
CA LEU A 31 2.05 3.84 -2.35
C LEU A 31 1.45 2.71 -1.50
N PHE A 32 0.38 2.09 -1.99
CA PHE A 32 -0.17 0.87 -1.42
C PHE A 32 0.12 -0.30 -2.36
N VAL A 33 0.93 -1.24 -1.88
CA VAL A 33 1.31 -2.44 -2.60
C VAL A 33 0.48 -3.61 -2.07
N ALA A 34 -0.10 -4.40 -2.98
CA ALA A 34 -0.86 -5.60 -2.63
C ALA A 34 -0.60 -6.72 -3.65
N ARG A 35 -0.90 -7.95 -3.27
CA ARG A 35 -0.76 -9.11 -4.18
C ARG A 35 -1.78 -9.13 -5.33
N ASN A 36 -2.89 -8.39 -5.23
CA ASN A 36 -3.93 -8.39 -6.26
C ASN A 36 -4.69 -7.07 -6.31
N GLU A 37 -5.38 -6.87 -7.43
CA GLU A 37 -6.19 -5.68 -7.69
C GLU A 37 -7.29 -5.47 -6.63
N ALA A 38 -8.00 -6.53 -6.22
CA ALA A 38 -9.13 -6.40 -5.30
C ALA A 38 -8.73 -5.76 -3.96
N LEU A 39 -7.57 -6.13 -3.41
CA LEU A 39 -7.03 -5.53 -2.18
C LEU A 39 -6.64 -4.06 -2.38
N ALA A 40 -6.02 -3.73 -3.51
CA ALA A 40 -5.65 -2.36 -3.84
C ALA A 40 -6.90 -1.47 -4.08
N CYS A 41 -7.90 -1.98 -4.80
CA CYS A 41 -9.21 -1.34 -4.98
C CYS A 41 -9.94 -1.12 -3.67
N PHE A 42 -9.87 -2.11 -2.75
CA PHE A 42 -10.43 -1.98 -1.41
C PHE A 42 -9.78 -0.83 -0.64
N ALA A 43 -8.45 -0.74 -0.65
CA ALA A 43 -7.70 0.33 0.01
C ALA A 43 -8.13 1.72 -0.50
N ALA A 44 -8.14 1.92 -1.81
CA ALA A 44 -8.56 3.18 -2.43
C ALA A 44 -10.02 3.54 -2.12
N SER A 45 -10.93 2.55 -2.23
CA SER A 45 -12.35 2.73 -1.91
C SER A 45 -12.58 3.07 -0.44
N TRP A 46 -11.85 2.43 0.47
CA TRP A 46 -11.94 2.70 1.91
C TRP A 46 -11.49 4.12 2.23
N LEU A 47 -10.35 4.56 1.68
CA LEU A 47 -9.85 5.93 1.86
C LEU A 47 -10.85 6.96 1.30
N GLY A 48 -11.39 6.70 0.11
CA GLY A 48 -12.38 7.57 -0.52
C GLY A 48 -13.65 7.76 0.33
N LYS A 49 -14.09 6.72 1.04
CA LYS A 49 -15.26 6.77 1.95
C LYS A 49 -14.99 7.57 3.24
N ARG A 50 -13.73 7.73 3.65
CA ARG A 50 -13.35 8.47 4.87
C ARG A 50 -13.17 9.96 4.65
N VAL A 51 -13.07 10.40 3.40
CA VAL A 51 -12.90 11.82 3.07
C VAL A 51 -14.22 12.45 2.66
N ARG A 52 -14.66 13.47 3.41
CA ARG A 52 -15.85 14.26 3.08
C ARG A 52 -15.52 15.33 2.02
N GLY A 53 -16.46 15.58 1.11
CA GLY A 53 -16.34 16.58 0.05
C GLY A 53 -15.69 16.02 -1.23
N GLY A 54 -16.36 16.20 -2.37
CA GLY A 54 -15.93 15.61 -3.65
C GLY A 54 -14.56 16.08 -4.13
N ARG A 55 -14.25 17.37 -3.95
CA ARG A 55 -12.94 17.96 -4.31
C ARG A 55 -11.81 17.38 -3.47
N ARG A 56 -11.94 17.46 -2.14
CA ARG A 56 -10.94 16.94 -1.19
C ARG A 56 -10.70 15.44 -1.38
N ARG A 57 -11.76 14.67 -1.66
CA ARG A 57 -11.65 13.23 -1.96
C ARG A 57 -10.83 12.98 -3.22
N ARG A 58 -11.06 13.74 -4.29
CA ARG A 58 -10.28 13.64 -5.53
C ARG A 58 -8.81 13.99 -5.31
N GLU A 59 -8.54 15.10 -4.64
CA GLU A 59 -7.16 15.57 -4.37
C GLU A 59 -6.39 14.60 -3.47
N LEU A 60 -7.05 13.98 -2.50
CA LEU A 60 -6.42 12.97 -1.65
C LEU A 60 -6.16 11.67 -2.41
N LEU A 61 -7.16 11.16 -3.13
CA LEU A 61 -7.01 9.91 -3.88
C LEU A 61 -6.01 10.03 -5.04
N ALA A 62 -5.90 11.19 -5.69
CA ALA A 62 -4.87 11.44 -6.72
C ALA A 62 -3.43 11.28 -6.21
N ARG A 63 -3.20 11.32 -4.89
CA ARG A 63 -1.88 11.13 -4.26
C ARG A 63 -1.70 9.72 -3.68
N LEU A 64 -2.73 8.88 -3.78
CA LEU A 64 -2.63 7.45 -3.53
C LEU A 64 -2.28 6.75 -4.84
N HIS A 65 -1.17 6.02 -4.82
CA HIS A 65 -0.74 5.18 -5.91
C HIS A 65 -0.86 3.73 -5.49
N LEU A 66 -1.08 2.83 -6.45
CA LEU A 66 -1.28 1.40 -6.24
C LEU A 66 -0.26 0.60 -7.04
N LEU A 67 0.23 -0.49 -6.46
CA LEU A 67 1.05 -1.49 -7.16
C LEU A 67 0.52 -2.88 -6.81
N TYR A 68 0.15 -3.66 -7.81
CA TYR A 68 -0.43 -4.99 -7.63
C TYR A 68 -0.28 -5.84 -8.88
N GLU A 69 -0.44 -7.16 -8.75
CA GLU A 69 -0.36 -8.11 -9.86
C GLU A 69 -1.47 -7.91 -10.91
N PRO A 70 -1.15 -7.97 -12.21
CA PRO A 70 0.20 -8.19 -12.76
C PRO A 70 1.04 -6.90 -12.65
N PHE A 71 2.33 -7.06 -12.31
CA PHE A 71 3.23 -5.94 -11.99
C PHE A 71 3.88 -5.28 -13.21
N ASP A 72 3.73 -5.87 -14.39
CA ASP A 72 4.24 -5.39 -15.68
C ASP A 72 3.61 -4.05 -16.10
N GLU A 73 2.38 -3.77 -15.68
CA GLU A 73 1.74 -2.46 -15.85
C GLU A 73 2.29 -1.38 -14.92
N GLY A 74 3.16 -1.75 -13.97
CA GLY A 74 3.80 -0.86 -13.03
C GLY A 74 2.83 -0.19 -12.04
N VAL A 75 3.22 1.01 -11.62
CA VAL A 75 2.44 1.80 -10.64
C VAL A 75 1.23 2.43 -11.31
N ARG A 76 0.08 2.32 -10.65
CA ARG A 76 -1.19 2.89 -11.09
C ARG A 76 -1.59 4.06 -10.20
N GLU A 77 -2.05 5.14 -10.82
CA GLU A 77 -2.58 6.31 -10.12
C GLU A 77 -4.08 6.15 -9.87
N VAL A 78 -4.53 6.56 -8.69
CA VAL A 78 -5.96 6.51 -8.34
C VAL A 78 -6.63 7.82 -8.75
N ALA A 79 -7.70 7.72 -9.53
CA ALA A 79 -8.55 8.85 -9.87
C ALA A 79 -10.00 8.59 -9.44
N VAL A 80 -10.81 9.64 -9.39
CA VAL A 80 -12.26 9.52 -9.19
C VAL A 80 -12.97 10.08 -10.42
N ARG A 81 -13.78 9.26 -11.07
CA ARG A 81 -14.63 9.62 -12.21
C ARG A 81 -16.06 9.22 -11.90
N ASP A 82 -17.00 10.15 -12.06
CA ASP A 82 -18.43 9.91 -11.81
C ASP A 82 -18.76 9.30 -10.44
N GLY A 83 -17.95 9.65 -9.43
CA GLY A 83 -18.07 9.13 -8.07
C GLY A 83 -17.43 7.76 -7.85
N CYS A 84 -16.95 7.09 -8.90
CA CYS A 84 -16.26 5.81 -8.85
C CYS A 84 -14.74 5.99 -8.79
N VAL A 85 -14.08 5.10 -8.06
CA VAL A 85 -12.61 4.99 -8.07
C VAL A 85 -12.20 4.29 -9.36
N VAL A 86 -11.24 4.87 -10.08
CA VAL A 86 -10.65 4.30 -11.30
C VAL A 86 -9.14 4.33 -11.19
N MET A 87 -8.50 3.35 -11.84
CA MET A 87 -7.05 3.19 -11.87
C MET A 87 -6.57 3.58 -13.25
N LYS A 88 -5.46 4.31 -13.29
CA LYS A 88 -4.78 4.63 -14.54
C LYS A 88 -3.35 4.15 -14.43
N ALA A 89 -2.84 3.49 -15.46
CA ALA A 89 -1.41 3.30 -15.57
C ALA A 89 -0.74 4.68 -15.48
N ARG A 90 0.36 4.76 -14.72
CA ARG A 90 1.16 5.98 -14.70
C ARG A 90 1.90 6.07 -16.02
N ASP A 91 1.63 7.12 -16.78
CA ASP A 91 2.31 7.34 -18.05
C ASP A 91 3.83 7.40 -17.81
N ALA A 92 4.57 6.47 -18.44
CA ALA A 92 5.98 6.74 -18.74
C ALA A 92 5.98 7.95 -19.69
N ALA A 93 6.84 8.95 -19.48
CA ALA A 93 6.72 10.24 -20.17
C ALA A 93 6.50 10.02 -21.67
N ALA A 94 5.45 10.66 -22.21
CA ALA A 94 5.35 10.88 -23.64
C ALA A 94 6.51 11.80 -24.05
N GLY A 95 7.66 11.22 -24.44
CA GLY A 95 8.84 12.00 -24.81
C GLY A 95 10.20 11.34 -24.62
N GLY A 96 10.29 10.11 -24.10
CA GLY A 96 11.59 9.40 -23.97
C GLY A 96 12.48 9.88 -22.81
N GLU A 97 12.11 10.95 -22.11
CA GLU A 97 12.71 11.31 -20.82
C GLU A 97 12.07 10.46 -19.71
N ALA A 98 12.87 9.72 -18.94
CA ALA A 98 12.34 8.97 -17.82
C ALA A 98 11.72 9.93 -16.79
N VAL A 99 10.39 9.93 -16.62
CA VAL A 99 9.77 10.63 -15.48
C VAL A 99 10.36 10.00 -14.23
N ALA A 100 11.06 10.80 -13.42
CA ALA A 100 11.55 10.34 -12.14
C ALA A 100 10.42 9.65 -11.37
N ALA A 101 10.71 8.46 -10.82
CA ALA A 101 9.78 7.79 -9.94
C ALA A 101 9.37 8.78 -8.83
N PRO A 102 8.08 8.87 -8.49
CA PRO A 102 7.65 9.88 -7.54
C PRO A 102 8.17 9.44 -6.16
N ALA A 103 8.78 10.36 -5.42
CA ALA A 103 9.16 10.08 -4.06
C ALA A 103 7.88 9.85 -3.22
N TYR A 104 7.84 8.73 -2.51
CA TYR A 104 6.75 8.40 -1.60
C TYR A 104 7.13 8.76 -0.17
N ALA A 105 6.23 9.42 0.55
CA ALA A 105 6.38 9.63 1.99
C ALA A 105 6.14 8.32 2.76
N LEU A 106 5.25 7.47 2.24
CA LEU A 106 4.89 6.19 2.84
C LEU A 106 4.64 5.12 1.76
N VAL A 107 5.30 3.98 1.92
CA VAL A 107 5.00 2.75 1.17
C VAL A 107 4.43 1.71 2.14
N VAL A 108 3.21 1.26 1.87
CA VAL A 108 2.55 0.16 2.59
C VAL A 108 2.59 -1.08 1.72
N VAL A 109 3.02 -2.20 2.29
CA VAL A 109 3.02 -3.50 1.62
C VAL A 109 2.09 -4.43 2.38
N ASP A 110 0.91 -4.67 1.83
CA ASP A 110 -0.04 -5.64 2.37
C ASP A 110 0.34 -7.05 1.94
N GLU A 111 0.00 -8.04 2.76
CA GLU A 111 0.37 -9.44 2.51
C GLU A 111 1.87 -9.61 2.23
N ALA A 112 2.73 -8.88 2.96
CA ALA A 112 4.15 -8.74 2.68
C ALA A 112 4.92 -10.07 2.65
N HIS A 113 4.43 -11.11 3.33
CA HIS A 113 5.02 -12.44 3.27
C HIS A 113 4.88 -13.09 1.89
N HIS A 114 3.82 -12.80 1.13
CA HIS A 114 3.70 -13.22 -0.26
C HIS A 114 4.69 -12.46 -1.14
N LEU A 115 4.67 -11.13 -1.07
CA LEU A 115 5.47 -10.26 -1.95
C LEU A 115 6.98 -10.34 -1.72
N TYR A 116 7.42 -10.49 -0.46
CA TYR A 116 8.85 -10.62 -0.15
C TYR A 116 9.40 -12.03 -0.36
N SER A 117 8.54 -13.04 -0.53
CA SER A 117 8.96 -14.40 -0.86
C SER A 117 9.27 -14.59 -2.35
N ASP A 118 8.75 -13.70 -3.21
CA ASP A 118 9.08 -13.64 -4.63
C ASP A 118 10.17 -12.57 -4.87
N PRO A 119 11.36 -12.96 -5.39
CA PRO A 119 12.43 -12.01 -5.69
C PRO A 119 12.03 -10.88 -6.66
N VAL A 120 11.13 -11.15 -7.62
CA VAL A 120 10.71 -10.16 -8.61
C VAL A 120 9.81 -9.12 -7.96
N ALA A 121 8.74 -9.54 -7.30
CA ALA A 121 7.87 -8.66 -6.53
C ALA A 121 8.66 -7.86 -5.48
N ARG A 122 9.57 -8.52 -4.75
CA ARG A 122 10.47 -7.86 -3.79
C ARG A 122 11.27 -6.73 -4.45
N SER A 123 11.95 -7.01 -5.56
CA SER A 123 12.76 -6.01 -6.27
C SER A 123 11.93 -4.79 -6.69
N LEU A 124 10.72 -5.03 -7.21
CA LEU A 124 9.79 -3.99 -7.61
C LEU A 124 9.34 -3.11 -6.44
N VAL A 125 8.99 -3.72 -5.31
CA VAL A 125 8.62 -2.99 -4.08
C VAL A 125 9.78 -2.15 -3.57
N GLU A 126 10.98 -2.74 -3.48
CA GLU A 126 12.17 -2.04 -2.98
C GLU A 126 12.58 -0.89 -3.90
N GLY A 127 12.39 -1.02 -5.21
CA GLY A 127 12.62 0.05 -6.18
C GLY A 127 11.75 1.30 -5.97
N GLN A 128 10.65 1.22 -5.20
CA GLN A 128 9.81 2.37 -4.88
C GLN A 128 10.23 3.10 -3.59
N VAL A 129 11.24 2.61 -2.89
CA VAL A 129 11.63 3.14 -1.57
C VAL A 129 12.92 3.94 -1.69
N THR A 130 12.83 5.24 -1.43
CA THR A 130 14.00 6.12 -1.37
C THR A 130 14.55 6.18 0.05
N ALA A 131 15.81 5.77 0.24
CA ALA A 131 16.48 5.77 1.54
C ALA A 131 16.45 7.17 2.19
N GLY A 132 16.15 7.23 3.49
CA GLY A 132 16.05 8.48 4.25
C GLY A 132 14.78 9.31 4.01
N CYS A 133 14.07 9.09 2.90
CA CYS A 133 12.87 9.87 2.54
C CYS A 133 11.57 9.08 2.74
N THR A 134 11.58 7.78 2.44
CA THR A 134 10.37 6.97 2.38
C THR A 134 10.22 6.11 3.63
N ARG A 135 9.12 6.32 4.37
CA ARG A 135 8.74 5.40 5.46
C ARG A 135 8.13 4.15 4.85
N ARG A 136 8.43 2.99 5.46
CA ARG A 136 7.95 1.68 4.99
C ARG A 136 7.13 0.98 6.07
N LEU A 137 5.97 0.46 5.68
CA LEU A 137 5.11 -0.35 6.52
C LEU A 137 4.84 -1.70 5.86
N LEU A 138 5.44 -2.75 6.39
CA LEU A 138 5.17 -4.13 5.96
C LEU A 138 4.09 -4.73 6.83
N LEU A 139 3.06 -5.31 6.24
CA LEU A 139 1.99 -6.04 6.93
C LEU A 139 2.14 -7.52 6.64
N SER A 140 2.37 -8.35 7.66
CA SER A 140 2.43 -9.80 7.45
C SER A 140 1.62 -10.59 8.47
N ASP A 141 1.22 -11.78 8.06
CA ASP A 141 0.57 -12.75 8.92
C ASP A 141 1.59 -13.58 9.69
N ILE A 142 1.37 -13.71 11.00
CA ILE A 142 2.23 -14.50 11.88
C ILE A 142 2.21 -15.97 11.44
N SER A 143 1.03 -16.55 11.26
CA SER A 143 0.84 -17.96 10.88
C SER A 143 1.48 -18.32 9.53
N GLN A 144 1.45 -17.41 8.55
CA GLN A 144 2.03 -17.64 7.22
C GLN A 144 3.53 -17.34 7.15
N SER A 145 4.04 -16.47 8.04
CA SER A 145 5.48 -16.18 8.14
C SER A 145 6.30 -17.28 8.86
N LEU A 146 5.64 -18.18 9.59
CA LEU A 146 6.31 -19.22 10.40
C LEU A 146 6.80 -20.42 9.58
N GLY A 147 6.27 -20.65 8.37
CA GLY A 147 6.56 -21.84 7.55
C GLY A 147 7.71 -21.69 6.55
N ARG A 148 8.10 -20.45 6.20
CA ARG A 148 9.22 -20.13 5.29
C ARG A 148 9.89 -18.87 5.82
N GLY A 149 11.21 -18.90 6.04
CA GLY A 149 11.98 -17.74 6.48
C GLY A 149 11.99 -16.65 5.41
N VAL A 150 10.96 -15.78 5.40
CA VAL A 150 10.91 -14.63 4.51
C VAL A 150 11.90 -13.59 5.02
N ALA A 151 12.96 -13.33 4.24
CA ALA A 151 13.97 -12.35 4.57
C ALA A 151 13.44 -10.93 4.33
N TYR A 152 12.96 -10.27 5.39
CA TYR A 152 12.61 -8.86 5.34
C TYR A 152 13.87 -7.97 5.41
N PRO A 153 13.78 -6.70 4.96
CA PRO A 153 14.83 -5.71 5.11
C PRO A 153 15.26 -5.51 6.57
N GLU A 154 16.55 -5.30 6.81
CA GLU A 154 17.11 -5.05 8.15
C GLU A 154 16.68 -3.67 8.71
N GLY A 155 16.78 -3.50 10.03
CA GLY A 155 16.50 -2.23 10.70
C GLY A 155 15.03 -1.85 10.83
N LEU A 156 14.10 -2.73 10.44
CA LEU A 156 12.66 -2.51 10.62
C LEU A 156 12.27 -2.68 12.09
N ARG A 157 11.63 -1.66 12.67
CA ARG A 157 10.97 -1.81 13.97
C ARG A 157 9.82 -2.81 13.86
N GLU A 158 9.85 -3.88 14.63
CA GLU A 158 8.76 -4.85 14.71
C GLU A 158 7.66 -4.39 15.68
N VAL A 159 6.41 -4.56 15.27
CA VAL A 159 5.21 -4.31 16.08
C VAL A 159 4.27 -5.49 15.86
N VAL A 160 3.82 -6.12 16.94
CA VAL A 160 2.87 -7.24 16.89
C VAL A 160 1.51 -6.76 17.38
N LEU A 161 0.46 -6.91 16.57
CA LEU A 161 -0.92 -6.72 17.04
C LEU A 161 -1.42 -8.06 17.59
N SER A 162 -1.81 -8.05 18.87
CA SER A 162 -2.29 -9.23 19.59
C SER A 162 -3.82 -9.41 19.54
N GLU A 163 -4.59 -8.35 19.29
CA GLU A 163 -6.05 -8.42 19.29
C GLU A 163 -6.65 -8.71 17.89
N VAL A 164 -7.55 -9.70 17.81
CA VAL A 164 -8.28 -10.06 16.59
C VAL A 164 -9.61 -9.29 16.55
N VAL A 165 -9.76 -8.37 15.61
CA VAL A 165 -10.94 -7.46 15.52
C VAL A 165 -12.05 -8.03 14.61
N ARG A 166 -11.79 -9.11 13.86
CA ARG A 166 -12.81 -9.84 13.09
C ARG A 166 -12.80 -11.33 13.43
N CYS A 167 -13.81 -11.78 14.17
CA CYS A 167 -14.32 -13.14 14.11
C CYS A 167 -15.82 -13.07 13.82
N SER A 168 -16.30 -13.68 12.73
CA SER A 168 -17.60 -14.32 12.83
C SER A 168 -17.42 -15.47 13.81
N LYS A 169 -18.23 -15.53 14.87
CA LYS A 169 -18.27 -16.68 15.79
C LYS A 169 -18.66 -17.93 14.99
N ARG A 170 -17.68 -18.65 14.46
CA ARG A 170 -17.67 -20.05 14.04
C ARG A 170 -16.24 -20.38 13.60
N ILE A 171 -15.44 -20.77 14.59
CA ILE A 171 -14.41 -21.80 14.43
C ILE A 171 -15.02 -23.04 15.08
#